data_AF-A0A811PQ09-F1
#
_entry.id   AF-A0A811PQ09-F1
#
_cell.length_a   1.000
_cell.length_b   1.000
_cell.length_c   1.000
_cell.angle_alpha   90.00
_cell.angle_beta   90.00
_cell.angle_gamma   90.00
#
_symmetry.space_group_name_H-M   'P 1'
#
loop_
_entity.id
_entity.type
_entity.pdbx_description
1 polymer ?
#
loop_
_entity_poly.entity_id
_entity_poly.type
_entity_poly.pdbx_seq_one_letter_code
_entity_poly.pdbx_strand_id
1 'polypeptide(L)' 'MASGFLVLLLLMNGGFVLPVCSKDCWDDTHTICAKTHNCRSMCQGRGRTDGRCHWEFPNLVPFCQCWRPNCSP' A
#
# COMPACT_ATOMS: atom_id res chain seq x y z
N MET A 1 -15.70 37.36 16.64
CA MET A 1 -16.08 36.00 16.20
C MET A 1 -15.40 35.73 14.86
N ALA A 2 -14.14 35.31 14.86
CA ALA A 2 -13.35 35.12 13.62
C ALA A 2 -12.65 33.74 13.56
N SER A 3 -13.00 32.83 14.49
CA SER A 3 -12.29 31.57 14.68
C SER A 3 -12.76 30.45 13.74
N GLY A 4 -13.99 30.51 13.23
CA GLY A 4 -14.56 29.44 12.39
C GLY A 4 -14.00 29.40 10.96
N PHE A 5 -13.62 30.55 10.41
CA PHE A 5 -13.16 30.65 9.01
C PHE A 5 -11.77 30.02 8.80
N LEU A 6 -10.90 30.11 9.80
CA LEU A 6 -9.56 29.50 9.77
C LEU A 6 -9.61 27.97 9.79
N VAL A 7 -10.57 27.39 10.53
CA VAL A 7 -10.76 25.94 10.60
C VAL A 7 -11.25 25.39 9.25
N LEU A 8 -12.14 26.10 8.56
CA LEU A 8 -12.61 25.75 7.22
C LEU A 8 -11.50 25.81 6.17
N LEU A 9 -10.61 26.81 6.23
CA LEU A 9 -9.45 26.92 5.33
C LEU A 9 -8.44 25.79 5.56
N LEU A 10 -8.20 25.38 6.82
CA LEU A 10 -7.33 24.24 7.14
C LEU A 10 -7.87 22.91 6.60
N LEU A 11 -9.20 22.70 6.65
CA LEU A 11 -9.85 21.51 6.12
C LEU A 11 -9.80 21.45 4.58
N MET A 12 -9.85 22.60 3.89
CA MET A 12 -9.76 22.67 2.43
C MET A 12 -8.33 22.50 1.91
N ASN A 13 -7.32 22.83 2.72
CA ASN A 13 -5.89 22.71 2.35
C ASN A 13 -5.28 21.36 2.75
N GLY A 14 -5.95 20.61 3.62
CA GLY A 14 -5.71 19.19 3.83
C GLY A 14 -6.28 18.44 2.64
N GLY A 15 -5.61 18.53 1.49
CA GLY A 15 -5.95 17.80 0.29
C GLY A 15 -6.26 16.36 0.68
N PHE A 16 -7.55 16.01 0.59
CA PHE A 16 -8.01 14.65 0.71
C PHE A 16 -7.40 13.95 -0.50
N VAL A 17 -6.18 13.44 -0.32
CA VAL A 17 -5.58 12.48 -1.24
C VAL A 17 -6.47 11.27 -1.07
N LEU A 18 -7.56 11.22 -1.83
CA LEU A 18 -8.25 9.98 -2.13
C LEU A 18 -7.12 9.03 -2.52
N PRO A 19 -6.96 7.88 -1.83
CA PRO A 19 -5.99 6.90 -2.27
C PRO A 19 -6.40 6.61 -3.69
N VAL A 20 -5.56 7.08 -4.63
CA VAL A 20 -5.67 6.71 -6.02
C VAL A 20 -5.79 5.20 -5.96
N CYS A 21 -6.95 4.66 -6.34
CA CYS A 21 -7.06 3.26 -6.73
C CYS A 21 -6.18 3.11 -7.97
N SER A 22 -4.86 3.19 -7.75
CA SER A 22 -3.90 2.58 -8.62
C SER A 22 -4.43 1.17 -8.75
N LYS A 23 -4.54 0.69 -9.98
CA LYS A 23 -4.65 -0.74 -10.23
C LYS A 23 -3.31 -1.33 -9.80
N ASP A 24 -3.01 -1.28 -8.50
CA ASP A 24 -1.77 -1.74 -7.94
C ASP A 24 -1.78 -3.23 -8.21
N CYS A 25 -0.89 -3.62 -9.10
CA CYS A 25 -0.68 -4.99 -9.52
C CYS A 25 -0.15 -5.88 -8.39
N TRP A 26 0.10 -5.27 -7.24
CA TRP A 26 0.42 -5.88 -5.98
C TRP A 26 -0.83 -6.35 -5.26
N ASP A 27 -0.95 -7.65 -5.03
CA ASP A 27 -1.92 -8.22 -4.11
C ASP A 27 -1.29 -8.26 -2.71
N ASP A 28 -1.91 -7.57 -1.75
CA ASP A 28 -1.55 -7.71 -0.34
C ASP A 28 -1.79 -9.13 0.14
N THR A 29 -0.81 -9.64 0.89
CA THR A 29 -0.96 -10.85 1.67
C THR A 29 -1.08 -10.47 3.14
N HIS A 30 -1.83 -11.27 3.91
CA HIS A 30 -1.92 -11.12 5.36
C HIS A 30 -0.67 -11.67 6.09
N THR A 31 0.48 -11.73 5.40
CA THR A 31 1.73 -12.29 5.92
C THR A 31 2.69 -11.16 6.24
N ILE A 32 3.12 -11.11 7.50
CA ILE A 32 4.14 -10.16 7.97
C ILE A 32 5.46 -10.44 7.26
N CYS A 33 6.07 -9.39 6.72
CA CYS A 33 7.23 -9.49 5.85
C CYS A 33 8.49 -8.96 6.53
N ALA A 34 9.30 -9.84 7.11
CA ALA A 34 10.57 -9.43 7.70
C ALA A 34 11.70 -9.27 6.66
N LYS A 35 11.63 -10.04 5.56
CA LYS A 35 12.65 -10.03 4.48
C LYS A 35 11.97 -10.24 3.13
N THR A 36 12.27 -9.35 2.17
CA THR A 36 11.70 -9.36 0.82
C THR A 36 11.94 -10.68 0.09
N HIS A 37 13.12 -11.29 0.22
CA HIS A 37 13.42 -12.56 -0.47
C HIS A 37 12.51 -13.71 -0.04
N ASN A 38 12.10 -13.77 1.24
CA ASN A 38 11.16 -14.78 1.74
C ASN A 38 9.77 -14.56 1.15
N CYS A 39 9.31 -13.32 1.12
CA CYS A 39 8.05 -12.94 0.48
C CYS A 39 8.05 -13.31 -1.00
N ARG A 40 9.10 -12.96 -1.74
CA ARG A 40 9.27 -13.32 -3.16
C ARG A 40 9.20 -14.83 -3.37
N SER A 41 9.96 -15.60 -2.59
CA SER A 41 9.95 -17.08 -2.68
C SER A 41 8.55 -17.66 -2.41
N MET A 42 7.84 -17.15 -1.39
CA MET A 42 6.47 -17.54 -1.10
C MET A 42 5.51 -17.21 -2.26
N CYS A 43 5.60 -16.00 -2.82
CA CYS A 43 4.79 -15.58 -3.96
C CYS A 43 5.06 -16.45 -5.19
N GLN A 44 6.32 -16.76 -5.47
CA GLN A 44 6.73 -17.65 -6.57
C GLN A 44 6.19 -19.07 -6.39
N GLY A 45 6.21 -19.60 -5.16
CA GLY A 45 5.57 -20.88 -4.83
C GLY A 45 4.05 -20.90 -5.07
N ARG A 46 3.41 -19.75 -5.22
CA ARG A 46 1.99 -19.57 -5.56
C ARG A 46 1.75 -19.16 -7.01
N GLY A 47 2.76 -19.27 -7.87
CA GLY A 47 2.68 -18.93 -9.29
C GLY A 47 2.71 -17.42 -9.58
N ARG A 48 3.23 -16.60 -8.67
CA ARG A 48 3.40 -15.15 -8.85
C ARG A 48 4.84 -14.83 -9.28
N THR A 49 5.01 -13.80 -10.11
CA THR A 49 6.32 -13.49 -10.71
C THR A 49 7.28 -12.79 -9.76
N ASP A 50 6.75 -12.01 -8.81
CA ASP A 50 7.53 -11.28 -7.81
C ASP A 50 6.77 -11.16 -6.48
N GLY A 51 7.50 -10.79 -5.43
CA GLY A 51 6.96 -10.41 -4.13
C GLY A 51 7.83 -9.36 -3.44
N ARG A 52 7.19 -8.42 -2.73
CA ARG A 52 7.87 -7.36 -1.98
C ARG A 52 7.32 -7.19 -0.57
N CYS A 53 8.16 -6.75 0.37
CA CYS A 53 7.65 -6.19 1.62
C CYS A 53 7.18 -4.77 1.36
N HIS A 54 5.94 -4.46 1.70
CA HIS A 54 5.38 -3.13 1.63
C HIS A 54 4.93 -2.68 3.01
N TRP A 55 5.20 -1.42 3.32
CA TRP A 55 4.80 -0.79 4.55
C TRP A 55 4.05 0.49 4.19
N GLU A 56 2.86 0.63 4.75
CA GLU A 56 2.02 1.80 4.57
C GLU A 56 1.35 2.12 5.91
N PHE A 57 1.32 3.40 6.28
CA PHE A 57 0.60 3.86 7.46
C PHE A 57 -0.91 3.59 7.29
N PRO A 58 -1.63 3.04 8.30
CA PRO A 58 -1.25 2.92 9.71
C PRO A 58 -0.69 1.55 10.13
N ASN A 59 -0.24 0.72 9.20
CA ASN A 59 0.27 -0.61 9.54
C ASN A 59 1.54 -0.50 10.39
N LEU A 60 1.60 -1.18 11.53
CA LEU A 60 2.78 -1.17 12.42
C LEU A 60 3.91 -2.08 11.94
N VAL A 61 3.61 -2.98 10.98
CA VAL A 61 4.55 -3.94 10.42
C VAL A 61 4.40 -3.99 8.89
N PRO A 62 5.48 -4.26 8.16
CA PRO A 62 5.41 -4.49 6.72
C PRO A 62 4.67 -5.79 6.41
N PHE A 63 3.83 -5.76 5.39
CA PHE A 63 3.15 -6.93 4.85
C PHE A 63 3.75 -7.34 3.51
N CYS A 64 3.66 -8.62 3.19
CA CYS A 64 4.13 -9.14 1.91
C CYS A 64 3.09 -8.85 0.83
N GLN A 65 3.53 -8.36 -0.31
CA GLN A 65 2.73 -8.12 -1.50
C GLN A 65 3.23 -9.02 -2.62
N CYS A 66 2.34 -9.67 -3.37
CA CYS A 66 2.70 -10.48 -4.53
C CYS A 66 2.29 -9.81 -5.84
N TRP A 67 3.13 -9.88 -6.88
CA TRP A 67 2.78 -9.35 -8.19
C TRP A 67 1.76 -10.24 -8.89
N ARG A 68 0.67 -9.66 -9.38
CA ARG A 68 -0.34 -10.37 -10.17
C ARG A 68 0.21 -10.83 -11.52
N PRO A 69 -0.04 -12.09 -11.92
CA PRO A 69 0.21 -12.50 -13.30
C PRO A 69 -0.69 -11.69 -14.22
N ASN A 70 -0.19 -11.35 -15.41
CA ASN A 70 -0.86 -10.52 -16.43
C ASN A 70 -0.99 -9.03 -16.10
N CYS A 71 -0.25 -8.55 -15.11
CA CYS A 71 0.01 -7.13 -14.97
C CYS A 71 1.17 -6.71 -15.88
N SER A 72 0.88 -5.83 -16.83
CA SER A 72 1.89 -5.18 -17.67
C SER A 72 2.77 -4.27 -16.78
N PRO A 73 4.11 -4.41 -16.83
CA PRO A 73 5.04 -3.58 -16.07
C PRO A 73 5.05 -2.12 -16.53
#